data_AF-A0AAU3YQZ6-F1
#
_entry.id   AF-A0AAU3YQZ6-F1
#
_cell.length_a   1.000
_cell.length_b   1.000
_cell.length_c   1.000
_cell.angle_alpha   90.00
_cell.angle_beta   90.00
_cell.angle_gamma   90.00
#
_symmetry.space_group_name_H-M   'P 1'
#
loop_
_entity.id
_entity.type
_entity.pdbx_description
1 polymer ?
#
loop_
_entity_poly.entity_id
_entity_poly.type
_entity_poly.pdbx_seq_one_letter_code
_entity_poly.pdbx_strand_id
1 'polypeptide(L)'
;MARSRFVLFLGVALALLIGGGSPVSAAPPSTPRPVVVDVDDYGADPTGRTDSAPAVAAALRHAKTLDRPTRIQFSRGTYQLYPERAEKRELYVSNTLGADQRYRDKRIGLLVEDMHDVTVDGGGAKLVYHGLQTAFASIRSTDVTFQNFSFDYAAPEVIDATVSTAGVTDGHAYRVLKIPAGSPYRVDGTHITWLGEKSPATGKPYWSGTDGLQYTQIHDPEAQRTWRGDNPLFNDVASVTDLGGRRIRIDYSTAARPSDTGLVYQMRLIERTEPGAFIWQSKDVTMRSMNAYYLQSFGVVGQFSENISIDKVNFAPDPRSGRSTASFADFVQMSGVKGKVAITRSVFDGPHDDPVNIHGTYLQVVGKPEPNTLTLAYEHPQTAGFPQFAPGDEAEFATKTTMSPLKGAHAKVTSVNGPSGMDHDKPLTTMTVTFDRPVPDGVKTDETVVENITATPSVDISGNEFRNVPTRGILVTTRKPVRITGNRFDAMSMASIYVSADAYQWYESGPVADLTIRGNSFTRPTGPVIFVEPTNQVVDPAHPVHRNISVEDNAFDIGDVTVVDAKSVGGFAFTGNTVRRLAGADQPPYKSPLFVFHGSSDIRIAGNHYDKGLNTSVVSD
;
A
#
# COMPACT_ATOMS: atom_id res chain seq x y z
N MET A 1 26.86 87.40 -22.46
CA MET A 1 25.44 87.00 -22.52
C MET A 1 25.38 85.56 -23.03
N ALA A 2 25.11 84.60 -22.14
CA ALA A 2 23.92 83.70 -22.16
C ALA A 2 24.01 82.59 -23.24
N ARG A 3 23.90 81.28 -23.02
CA ARG A 3 23.55 80.39 -21.89
C ARG A 3 24.05 78.95 -22.21
N SER A 4 24.42 78.20 -21.15
CA SER A 4 24.29 76.73 -20.91
C SER A 4 24.63 75.71 -22.03
N ARG A 5 25.71 74.90 -21.95
CA ARG A 5 25.89 73.60 -21.20
C ARG A 5 24.71 72.61 -21.43
N PHE A 6 24.86 71.37 -21.93
CA PHE A 6 25.82 70.31 -21.58
C PHE A 6 26.08 69.31 -22.74
N VAL A 7 27.25 68.67 -22.71
CA VAL A 7 27.84 67.75 -23.70
C VAL A 7 27.49 66.30 -23.39
N LEU A 8 27.11 65.51 -24.40
CA LEU A 8 27.03 64.04 -24.35
C LEU A 8 28.20 63.47 -25.17
N PHE A 9 29.17 62.84 -24.51
CA PHE A 9 30.30 62.17 -25.17
C PHE A 9 29.88 60.74 -25.56
N LEU A 10 29.91 60.44 -26.86
CA LEU A 10 29.84 59.07 -27.39
C LEU A 10 31.22 58.75 -28.01
N GLY A 11 32.08 58.09 -27.22
CA GLY A 11 33.42 57.66 -27.64
C GLY A 11 33.44 56.17 -27.91
N VAL A 12 33.68 55.79 -29.17
CA VAL A 12 33.95 54.43 -29.63
C VAL A 12 35.27 53.95 -29.04
N ALA A 13 35.28 52.77 -28.41
CA ALA A 13 36.51 52.08 -27.99
C ALA A 13 36.51 50.63 -28.49
N LEU A 14 37.59 50.34 -29.21
CA LEU A 14 37.95 49.11 -29.92
C LEU A 14 38.23 47.97 -28.92
N ALA A 15 37.56 46.83 -29.08
CA ALA A 15 37.76 45.65 -28.23
C ALA A 15 39.03 44.88 -28.63
N LEU A 16 39.99 44.76 -27.71
CA LEU A 16 41.06 43.77 -27.77
C LEU A 16 40.53 42.40 -27.32
N LEU A 17 40.55 41.42 -28.22
CA LEU A 17 40.33 40.01 -27.93
C LEU A 17 41.59 39.42 -27.27
N ILE A 18 41.53 39.19 -25.97
CA ILE A 18 42.49 38.36 -25.25
C ILE A 18 41.84 36.99 -25.05
N GLY A 19 42.40 35.96 -25.68
CA GLY A 19 41.94 34.58 -25.58
C GLY A 19 42.18 34.02 -24.18
N GLY A 20 41.11 33.91 -23.39
CA GLY A 20 41.06 33.09 -22.18
C GLY A 20 40.52 31.71 -22.54
N GLY A 21 41.39 30.69 -22.51
CA GLY A 21 40.95 29.30 -22.60
C GLY A 21 40.10 28.95 -21.39
N SER A 22 38.82 28.63 -21.61
CA SER A 22 37.96 28.06 -20.59
C SER A 22 38.49 26.68 -20.19
N PRO A 23 38.48 26.31 -18.90
CA PRO A 23 38.81 24.95 -18.51
C PRO A 23 37.77 24.01 -19.12
N VAL A 24 38.23 23.06 -19.92
CA VAL A 24 37.40 21.97 -20.42
C VAL A 24 36.90 21.20 -19.21
N SER A 25 35.62 21.34 -18.89
CA SER A 25 34.95 20.49 -17.92
C SER A 25 35.10 19.05 -18.42
N ALA A 26 35.81 18.22 -17.65
CA ALA A 26 35.87 16.79 -17.93
C ALA A 26 34.43 16.27 -18.01
N ALA A 27 34.12 15.52 -19.08
CA ALA A 27 32.87 14.79 -19.15
C ALA A 27 32.75 13.90 -17.90
N PRO A 28 31.56 13.78 -17.29
CA PRO A 28 31.37 12.85 -16.20
C PRO A 28 31.84 11.46 -16.64
N PRO A 29 32.51 10.69 -15.76
CA PRO A 29 32.97 9.35 -16.11
C PRO A 29 31.80 8.56 -16.67
N SER A 30 31.97 7.96 -17.86
CA SER A 30 30.94 7.12 -18.46
C SER A 30 30.56 6.05 -17.47
N THR A 31 29.28 6.00 -17.06
CA THR A 31 28.78 4.90 -16.23
C THR A 31 29.14 3.59 -16.92
N PRO A 32 29.78 2.63 -16.22
CA PRO A 32 30.15 1.35 -16.81
C PRO A 32 28.91 0.71 -17.42
N ARG A 33 29.01 0.22 -18.66
CA ARG A 33 27.90 -0.53 -19.26
C ARG A 33 27.58 -1.74 -18.37
N PRO A 34 26.30 -1.96 -18.02
CA PRO A 34 25.94 -3.07 -17.16
C PRO A 34 26.26 -4.39 -17.86
N VAL A 35 26.73 -5.38 -17.10
CA VAL A 35 26.84 -6.76 -17.58
C VAL A 35 25.43 -7.32 -17.73
N VAL A 36 25.14 -7.95 -18.86
CA VAL A 36 23.85 -8.60 -19.07
C VAL A 36 23.95 -10.05 -18.63
N VAL A 37 23.03 -10.45 -17.76
CA VAL A 37 22.81 -11.84 -17.35
C VAL A 37 21.44 -12.24 -17.89
N ASP A 38 21.41 -12.95 -19.01
CA ASP A 38 20.15 -13.45 -19.59
C ASP A 38 19.71 -14.69 -18.84
N VAL A 39 18.48 -14.70 -18.31
CA VAL A 39 17.98 -15.88 -17.56
C VAL A 39 17.79 -17.11 -18.45
N ASP A 40 17.63 -16.92 -19.76
CA ASP A 40 17.45 -18.01 -20.72
C ASP A 40 18.75 -18.82 -20.87
N ASP A 41 19.92 -18.17 -20.73
CA ASP A 41 21.24 -18.84 -20.72
C ASP A 41 21.42 -19.78 -19.52
N TYR A 42 20.60 -19.62 -18.48
CA TYR A 42 20.54 -20.49 -17.29
C TYR A 42 19.44 -21.55 -17.40
N GLY A 43 18.74 -21.61 -18.53
CA GLY A 43 17.68 -22.59 -18.81
C GLY A 43 16.28 -22.17 -18.38
N ALA A 44 16.03 -20.86 -18.19
CA ALA A 44 14.66 -20.38 -18.02
C ALA A 44 13.86 -20.60 -19.32
N ASP A 45 12.58 -20.94 -19.20
CA ASP A 45 11.75 -21.37 -20.33
C ASP A 45 10.69 -20.31 -20.70
N PRO A 46 10.95 -19.45 -21.70
CA PRO A 46 10.00 -18.43 -22.15
C PRO A 46 8.75 -19.01 -22.83
N THR A 47 8.70 -20.31 -23.12
CA THR A 47 7.50 -20.96 -23.68
C THR A 47 6.44 -21.27 -22.62
N GLY A 48 6.83 -21.20 -21.34
CA GLY A 48 5.94 -21.40 -20.20
C GLY A 48 5.54 -22.85 -19.98
N ARG A 49 6.32 -23.81 -20.50
CA ARG A 49 6.05 -25.26 -20.38
C ARG A 49 6.70 -25.88 -19.16
N THR A 50 7.78 -25.29 -18.66
CA THR A 50 8.58 -25.84 -17.56
C THR A 50 8.85 -24.82 -16.46
N ASP A 51 9.13 -25.32 -15.26
CA ASP A 51 9.45 -24.50 -14.09
C ASP A 51 10.82 -23.81 -14.26
N SER A 52 10.78 -22.48 -14.31
CA SER A 52 11.93 -21.59 -14.50
C SER A 52 12.54 -21.12 -13.19
N ALA A 53 11.95 -21.42 -12.03
CA ALA A 53 12.44 -20.91 -10.74
C ALA A 53 13.92 -21.26 -10.46
N PRO A 54 14.41 -22.49 -10.73
CA PRO A 54 15.82 -22.82 -10.52
C PRO A 54 16.77 -22.04 -11.43
N ALA A 55 16.40 -21.84 -12.70
CA ALA A 55 17.21 -21.12 -13.68
C ALA A 55 17.32 -19.63 -13.33
N VAL A 56 16.19 -19.02 -12.97
CA VAL A 56 16.14 -17.62 -12.53
C VAL A 56 16.95 -17.43 -11.24
N ALA A 57 16.84 -18.33 -10.26
CA ALA A 57 17.66 -18.29 -9.05
C ALA A 57 19.17 -18.43 -9.36
N ALA A 58 19.53 -19.30 -10.32
CA ALA A 58 20.93 -19.45 -10.74
C ALA A 58 21.48 -18.18 -11.40
N ALA A 59 20.70 -17.53 -12.27
CA ALA A 59 21.06 -16.26 -12.90
C ALA A 59 21.26 -15.14 -11.86
N LEU A 60 20.34 -15.01 -10.90
CA LEU A 60 20.43 -14.02 -9.80
C LEU A 60 21.65 -14.27 -8.90
N ARG A 61 21.93 -15.54 -8.55
CA ARG A 61 23.15 -15.90 -7.79
C ARG A 61 24.41 -15.56 -8.57
N HIS A 62 24.44 -15.82 -9.88
CA HIS A 62 25.57 -15.44 -10.72
C HIS A 62 25.74 -13.92 -10.76
N ALA A 63 24.65 -13.18 -11.00
CA ALA A 63 24.67 -11.71 -11.01
C ALA A 63 25.28 -11.15 -9.71
N LYS A 64 24.95 -11.73 -8.55
CA LYS A 64 25.53 -11.33 -7.25
C LYS A 64 27.05 -11.47 -7.20
N THR A 65 27.64 -12.45 -7.91
CA THR A 65 29.10 -12.65 -7.94
C THR A 65 29.85 -11.65 -8.81
N LEU A 66 29.16 -10.86 -9.64
CA LEU A 66 29.80 -9.95 -10.59
C LEU A 66 30.29 -8.63 -9.96
N ASP A 67 29.72 -8.24 -8.81
CA ASP A 67 30.08 -7.04 -8.02
C ASP A 67 30.25 -5.76 -8.89
N ARG A 68 29.32 -5.56 -9.81
CA ARG A 68 29.31 -4.45 -10.78
C ARG A 68 27.90 -4.22 -11.32
N PRO A 69 27.64 -3.07 -11.96
CA PRO A 69 26.34 -2.81 -12.56
C PRO A 69 25.88 -3.96 -13.46
N THR A 70 24.69 -4.50 -13.18
CA THR A 70 24.19 -5.73 -13.79
C THR A 70 22.74 -5.58 -14.23
N ARG A 71 22.44 -6.06 -15.44
CA ARG A 71 21.08 -6.18 -15.96
C ARG A 71 20.73 -7.66 -16.08
N ILE A 72 19.83 -8.13 -15.23
CA ILE A 72 19.22 -9.46 -15.35
C ILE A 72 18.08 -9.33 -16.34
N GLN A 73 18.18 -10.02 -17.48
CA GLN A 73 17.29 -9.84 -18.61
C GLN A 73 16.45 -11.10 -18.84
N PHE A 74 15.15 -10.88 -19.11
CA PHE A 74 14.25 -11.90 -19.62
C PHE A 74 13.94 -11.64 -21.09
N SER A 75 13.85 -12.71 -21.88
CA SER A 75 13.20 -12.65 -23.18
C SER A 75 11.70 -12.46 -23.03
N ARG A 76 11.05 -11.89 -24.06
CA ARG A 76 9.58 -11.86 -24.10
C ARG A 76 9.05 -13.29 -24.16
N GLY A 77 8.32 -13.69 -23.13
CA GLY A 77 7.75 -15.03 -23.02
C GLY A 77 6.81 -15.15 -21.82
N THR A 78 6.36 -16.36 -21.55
CA THR A 78 5.70 -16.73 -20.29
C THR A 78 6.62 -17.64 -19.51
N TYR A 79 6.85 -17.36 -18.24
CA TYR A 79 7.71 -18.19 -17.38
C TYR A 79 6.88 -18.71 -16.21
N GLN A 80 6.96 -20.00 -15.93
CA GLN A 80 6.32 -20.61 -14.76
C GLN A 80 7.31 -20.62 -13.59
N LEU A 81 6.90 -20.16 -12.41
CA LEU A 81 7.76 -20.10 -11.24
C LEU A 81 7.10 -20.85 -10.09
N TYR A 82 7.66 -22.01 -9.73
CA TYR A 82 7.13 -22.85 -8.65
C TYR A 82 7.87 -22.64 -7.32
N PRO A 83 7.16 -22.69 -6.17
CA PRO A 83 7.71 -22.33 -4.87
C PRO A 83 8.66 -23.39 -4.30
N GLU A 84 8.56 -24.65 -4.74
CA GLU A 84 9.35 -25.75 -4.19
C GLU A 84 10.86 -25.56 -4.37
N ARG A 85 11.26 -24.92 -5.48
CA ARG A 85 12.65 -24.66 -5.85
C ARG A 85 13.01 -23.17 -5.90
N ALA A 86 12.09 -22.32 -5.46
CA ALA A 86 12.35 -20.90 -5.24
C ALA A 86 13.29 -20.68 -4.05
N GLU A 87 13.94 -19.51 -4.02
CA GLU A 87 14.74 -19.07 -2.88
C GLU A 87 13.89 -19.05 -1.61
N LYS A 88 14.52 -19.34 -0.47
CA LYS A 88 13.85 -19.37 0.83
C LYS A 88 14.60 -18.48 1.82
N ARG A 89 13.90 -17.61 2.53
CA ARG A 89 14.46 -16.80 3.62
C ARG A 89 13.52 -16.82 4.82
N GLU A 90 14.11 -16.81 6.01
CA GLU A 90 13.36 -16.53 7.24
C GLU A 90 13.17 -15.01 7.34
N LEU A 91 11.91 -14.56 7.37
CA LEU A 91 11.52 -13.15 7.35
C LEU A 91 10.25 -12.93 8.17
N TYR A 92 10.29 -11.92 9.04
CA TYR A 92 9.15 -11.31 9.70
C TYR A 92 8.80 -10.01 8.96
N VAL A 93 7.53 -9.87 8.57
CA VAL A 93 7.08 -8.80 7.66
C VAL A 93 5.92 -8.04 8.29
N SER A 94 6.03 -6.71 8.35
CA SER A 94 5.03 -5.82 8.93
C SER A 94 3.65 -6.02 8.31
N ASN A 95 2.61 -5.99 9.15
CA ASN A 95 1.17 -6.07 8.87
C ASN A 95 0.70 -7.33 8.12
N THR A 96 1.60 -8.31 7.97
CA THR A 96 1.29 -9.68 7.53
C THR A 96 0.89 -10.52 8.75
N LEU A 97 1.53 -11.64 9.01
CA LEU A 97 1.41 -12.39 10.26
C LEU A 97 2.48 -11.98 11.32
N GLY A 98 3.34 -11.01 10.99
CA GLY A 98 4.33 -10.43 11.91
C GLY A 98 5.12 -11.49 12.65
N ALA A 99 5.11 -11.44 13.99
CA ALA A 99 5.90 -12.31 14.88
C ALA A 99 5.47 -13.80 14.93
N ASP A 100 4.49 -14.23 14.12
CA ASP A 100 4.10 -15.64 14.06
C ASP A 100 5.16 -16.50 13.36
N GLN A 101 5.94 -17.22 14.17
CA GLN A 101 7.04 -18.05 13.72
C GLN A 101 6.61 -19.21 12.80
N ARG A 102 5.33 -19.61 12.79
CA ARG A 102 4.84 -20.67 11.90
C ARG A 102 4.97 -20.30 10.42
N TYR A 103 5.00 -19.00 10.13
CA TYR A 103 5.01 -18.47 8.77
C TYR A 103 6.30 -17.73 8.43
N ARG A 104 7.34 -17.80 9.28
CA ARG A 104 8.59 -17.05 9.08
C ARG A 104 9.31 -17.38 7.77
N ASP A 105 9.12 -18.58 7.25
CA ASP A 105 9.74 -19.06 6.03
C ASP A 105 9.02 -18.54 4.77
N LYS A 106 9.66 -17.60 4.05
CA LYS A 106 9.13 -17.03 2.80
C LYS A 106 9.82 -17.65 1.58
N ARG A 107 9.04 -18.02 0.58
CA ARG A 107 9.52 -18.40 -0.76
C ARG A 107 9.52 -17.17 -1.65
N ILE A 108 10.60 -16.95 -2.40
CA ILE A 108 10.80 -15.73 -3.17
C ILE A 108 11.17 -16.09 -4.60
N GLY A 109 10.35 -15.67 -5.55
CA GLY A 109 10.53 -15.93 -6.96
C GLY A 109 11.78 -15.25 -7.54
N LEU A 110 11.83 -13.92 -7.43
CA LEU A 110 13.01 -13.12 -7.81
C LEU A 110 13.65 -12.50 -6.57
N LEU A 111 14.81 -13.01 -6.15
CA LEU A 111 15.52 -12.50 -4.98
C LEU A 111 16.77 -11.70 -5.39
N VAL A 112 16.73 -10.38 -5.19
CA VAL A 112 17.90 -9.49 -5.22
C VAL A 112 18.34 -9.25 -3.77
N GLU A 113 19.48 -9.82 -3.37
CA GLU A 113 19.94 -9.80 -1.98
C GLU A 113 21.43 -9.49 -1.86
N ASP A 114 21.79 -8.50 -1.04
CA ASP A 114 23.16 -7.97 -0.88
C ASP A 114 23.82 -7.60 -2.21
N MET A 115 23.11 -6.83 -3.04
CA MET A 115 23.59 -6.39 -4.36
C MET A 115 23.52 -4.86 -4.50
N HIS A 116 24.25 -4.30 -5.46
CA HIS A 116 24.14 -2.91 -5.85
C HIS A 116 24.12 -2.72 -7.38
N ASP A 117 23.48 -1.64 -7.84
CA ASP A 117 23.37 -1.25 -9.25
C ASP A 117 22.75 -2.36 -10.14
N VAL A 118 21.57 -2.87 -9.75
CA VAL A 118 20.92 -4.02 -10.39
C VAL A 118 19.62 -3.61 -11.09
N THR A 119 19.49 -3.97 -12.36
CA THR A 119 18.21 -3.90 -13.08
C THR A 119 17.70 -5.30 -13.42
N VAL A 120 16.53 -5.66 -12.90
CA VAL A 120 15.75 -6.82 -13.37
C VAL A 120 14.80 -6.32 -14.47
N ASP A 121 15.12 -6.65 -15.72
CA ASP A 121 14.36 -6.22 -16.88
C ASP A 121 13.62 -7.39 -17.54
N GLY A 122 12.30 -7.34 -17.45
CA GLY A 122 11.42 -8.36 -17.96
C GLY A 122 11.32 -8.45 -19.47
N GLY A 123 11.73 -7.42 -20.24
CA GLY A 123 11.60 -7.45 -21.70
C GLY A 123 10.18 -7.67 -22.24
N GLY A 124 9.14 -7.44 -21.42
CA GLY A 124 7.74 -7.74 -21.71
C GLY A 124 7.29 -9.16 -21.31
N ALA A 125 8.05 -9.88 -20.49
CA ALA A 125 7.70 -11.20 -19.99
C ALA A 125 6.44 -11.21 -19.11
N LYS A 126 5.74 -12.35 -19.11
CA LYS A 126 4.69 -12.70 -18.15
C LYS A 126 5.24 -13.76 -17.19
N LEU A 127 5.36 -13.42 -15.91
CA LEU A 127 5.77 -14.34 -14.86
C LEU A 127 4.51 -14.90 -14.19
N VAL A 128 4.32 -16.22 -14.23
CA VAL A 128 3.19 -16.90 -13.60
C VAL A 128 3.71 -17.65 -12.39
N TYR A 129 3.36 -17.15 -11.21
CA TYR A 129 3.70 -17.76 -9.94
C TYR A 129 2.70 -18.85 -9.58
N HIS A 130 3.19 -19.96 -9.02
CA HIS A 130 2.36 -21.05 -8.52
C HIS A 130 2.41 -21.11 -6.99
N GLY A 131 1.33 -21.56 -6.36
CA GLY A 131 1.23 -21.66 -4.91
C GLY A 131 1.49 -20.35 -4.17
N LEU A 132 1.89 -20.52 -2.91
CA LEU A 132 2.16 -19.41 -2.00
C LEU A 132 3.66 -19.06 -2.07
N GLN A 133 3.96 -17.92 -2.68
CA GLN A 133 5.30 -17.31 -2.73
C GLN A 133 5.21 -15.79 -2.92
N THR A 134 6.21 -15.07 -2.41
CA THR A 134 6.49 -13.67 -2.76
C THR A 134 7.04 -13.57 -4.18
N ALA A 135 6.47 -12.70 -5.02
CA ALA A 135 6.87 -12.56 -6.41
C ALA A 135 8.34 -12.13 -6.54
N PHE A 136 8.72 -11.04 -5.87
CA PHE A 136 10.09 -10.57 -5.84
C PHE A 136 10.44 -9.86 -4.54
N ALA A 137 11.72 -9.85 -4.20
CA ALA A 137 12.24 -9.10 -3.08
C ALA A 137 13.57 -8.40 -3.37
N SER A 138 13.74 -7.21 -2.79
CA SER A 138 15.03 -6.53 -2.62
C SER A 138 15.39 -6.53 -1.14
N ILE A 139 16.49 -7.19 -0.79
CA ILE A 139 16.95 -7.32 0.60
C ILE A 139 18.37 -6.79 0.71
N ARG A 140 18.61 -5.84 1.63
CA ARG A 140 19.94 -5.26 1.90
C ARG A 140 20.69 -4.84 0.63
N SER A 141 19.97 -4.27 -0.33
CA SER A 141 20.50 -3.93 -1.66
C SER A 141 20.34 -2.44 -1.96
N THR A 142 21.15 -1.89 -2.86
CA THR A 142 21.13 -0.45 -3.21
C THR A 142 21.02 -0.25 -4.73
N ASP A 143 20.27 0.75 -5.18
CA ASP A 143 20.04 1.03 -6.61
C ASP A 143 19.51 -0.20 -7.37
N VAL A 144 18.28 -0.58 -7.04
CA VAL A 144 17.61 -1.77 -7.62
C VAL A 144 16.41 -1.33 -8.43
N THR A 145 16.32 -1.75 -9.68
CA THR A 145 15.16 -1.50 -10.55
C THR A 145 14.51 -2.80 -11.00
N PHE A 146 13.22 -2.96 -10.74
CA PHE A 146 12.36 -3.98 -11.36
C PHE A 146 11.51 -3.31 -12.45
N GLN A 147 11.60 -3.79 -13.70
CA GLN A 147 10.88 -3.14 -14.80
C GLN A 147 10.45 -4.08 -15.92
N ASN A 148 9.44 -3.64 -16.68
CA ASN A 148 9.03 -4.23 -17.97
C ASN A 148 8.59 -5.70 -17.91
N PHE A 149 7.96 -6.16 -16.83
CA PHE A 149 7.26 -7.44 -16.82
C PHE A 149 5.83 -7.30 -16.27
N SER A 150 5.05 -8.33 -16.53
CA SER A 150 3.80 -8.58 -15.84
C SER A 150 3.94 -9.82 -14.96
N PHE A 151 3.17 -9.88 -13.88
CA PHE A 151 3.07 -11.11 -13.10
C PHE A 151 1.67 -11.36 -12.57
N ASP A 152 1.37 -12.64 -12.32
CA ASP A 152 0.09 -13.15 -11.85
C ASP A 152 0.31 -14.48 -11.12
N TYR A 153 -0.74 -14.99 -10.47
CA TYR A 153 -0.74 -16.29 -9.79
C TYR A 153 -1.67 -17.28 -10.50
N ALA A 154 -1.24 -18.53 -10.59
CA ALA A 154 -1.97 -19.58 -11.29
C ALA A 154 -3.30 -19.93 -10.61
N ALA A 155 -3.32 -19.97 -9.27
CA ALA A 155 -4.55 -20.02 -8.48
C ALA A 155 -4.50 -19.12 -7.22
N PRO A 156 -4.94 -17.86 -7.34
CA PRO A 156 -5.02 -16.90 -6.23
C PRO A 156 -5.83 -17.39 -5.03
N GLU A 157 -5.47 -16.99 -3.80
CA GLU A 157 -6.25 -17.27 -2.57
C GLU A 157 -7.54 -16.43 -2.41
N VAL A 158 -7.91 -15.68 -3.46
CA VAL A 158 -9.21 -15.00 -3.55
C VAL A 158 -10.06 -15.68 -4.62
N ILE A 159 -11.30 -15.98 -4.27
CA ILE A 159 -12.32 -16.50 -5.18
C ILE A 159 -13.27 -15.38 -5.57
N ASP A 160 -13.34 -15.08 -6.86
CA ASP A 160 -14.39 -14.23 -7.43
C ASP A 160 -15.52 -15.14 -7.94
N ALA A 161 -16.71 -15.04 -7.36
CA ALA A 161 -17.88 -15.81 -7.76
C ALA A 161 -19.00 -14.91 -8.30
N THR A 162 -19.19 -14.90 -9.62
CA THR A 162 -20.24 -14.08 -10.25
C THR A 162 -21.59 -14.78 -10.21
N VAL A 163 -22.63 -14.14 -9.66
CA VAL A 163 -24.01 -14.63 -9.79
C VAL A 163 -24.51 -14.37 -11.21
N SER A 164 -24.34 -15.36 -12.08
CA SER A 164 -24.69 -15.25 -13.50
C SER A 164 -26.20 -15.34 -13.76
N THR A 165 -26.95 -16.00 -12.89
CA THR A 165 -28.41 -16.14 -12.98
C THR A 165 -28.97 -16.41 -11.59
N ALA A 166 -30.13 -15.84 -11.27
CA ALA A 166 -30.89 -16.19 -10.08
C ALA A 166 -32.40 -16.22 -10.35
N GLY A 167 -33.11 -17.08 -9.63
CA GLY A 167 -34.54 -17.27 -9.84
C GLY A 167 -35.21 -18.10 -8.74
N VAL A 168 -36.43 -18.53 -9.02
CA VAL A 168 -37.20 -19.46 -8.19
C VAL A 168 -37.71 -20.58 -9.10
N THR A 169 -37.54 -21.82 -8.69
CA THR A 169 -38.06 -23.02 -9.36
C THR A 169 -38.76 -23.87 -8.30
N ASP A 170 -39.99 -24.31 -8.56
CA ASP A 170 -40.76 -25.17 -7.65
C ASP A 170 -40.88 -24.63 -6.21
N GLY A 171 -40.98 -23.30 -6.06
CA GLY A 171 -41.05 -22.64 -4.75
C GLY A 171 -39.71 -22.50 -4.03
N HIS A 172 -38.59 -22.88 -4.67
CA HIS A 172 -37.24 -22.78 -4.12
C HIS A 172 -36.38 -21.81 -4.92
N ALA A 173 -35.72 -20.90 -4.22
CA ALA A 173 -34.77 -19.97 -4.80
C ALA A 173 -33.51 -20.70 -5.29
N TYR A 174 -32.86 -20.16 -6.32
CA TYR A 174 -31.57 -20.66 -6.77
C TYR A 174 -30.67 -19.52 -7.27
N ARG A 175 -29.36 -19.76 -7.23
CA ARG A 175 -28.32 -18.98 -7.90
C ARG A 175 -27.45 -19.88 -8.76
N VAL A 176 -26.97 -19.37 -9.89
CA VAL A 176 -25.93 -20.01 -10.70
C VAL A 176 -24.70 -19.12 -10.68
N LEU A 177 -23.64 -19.62 -10.08
CA LEU A 177 -22.33 -18.98 -10.01
C LEU A 177 -21.52 -19.29 -11.27
N LYS A 178 -20.76 -18.30 -11.76
CA LYS A 178 -19.71 -18.46 -12.76
C LYS A 178 -18.37 -18.18 -12.09
N ILE A 179 -17.44 -19.13 -12.22
CA ILE A 179 -16.13 -19.08 -11.57
C ILE A 179 -15.03 -18.80 -12.62
N PRO A 180 -14.12 -17.85 -12.37
CA PRO A 180 -12.96 -17.59 -13.23
C PRO A 180 -12.05 -18.80 -13.43
N ALA A 181 -11.23 -18.75 -14.48
CA ALA A 181 -10.12 -19.69 -14.60
C ALA A 181 -9.10 -19.42 -13.47
N GLY A 182 -8.40 -20.45 -13.01
CA GLY A 182 -7.49 -20.34 -11.86
C GLY A 182 -8.15 -20.46 -10.50
N SER A 183 -9.44 -20.80 -10.42
CA SER A 183 -10.13 -21.08 -9.15
C SER A 183 -10.71 -22.50 -9.13
N PRO A 184 -9.86 -23.55 -8.97
CA PRO A 184 -10.32 -24.92 -8.84
C PRO A 184 -11.29 -25.10 -7.67
N TYR A 185 -12.28 -25.97 -7.84
CA TYR A 185 -13.27 -26.27 -6.80
C TYR A 185 -13.72 -27.73 -6.86
N ARG A 186 -14.37 -28.18 -5.79
CA ARG A 186 -15.11 -29.43 -5.70
C ARG A 186 -16.44 -29.19 -5.01
N VAL A 187 -17.52 -29.72 -5.58
CA VAL A 187 -18.84 -29.73 -4.95
C VAL A 187 -19.03 -31.03 -4.19
N ASP A 188 -19.52 -30.95 -2.95
CA ASP A 188 -19.86 -32.11 -2.13
C ASP A 188 -21.13 -31.83 -1.30
N GLY A 189 -22.23 -32.50 -1.64
CA GLY A 189 -23.53 -32.30 -1.00
C GLY A 189 -24.02 -30.86 -1.07
N THR A 190 -24.02 -30.17 0.08
CA THR A 190 -24.45 -28.77 0.25
C THR A 190 -23.29 -27.78 0.26
N HIS A 191 -22.05 -28.24 0.01
CA HIS A 191 -20.85 -27.43 0.19
C HIS A 191 -20.00 -27.33 -1.08
N ILE A 192 -19.24 -26.25 -1.17
CA ILE A 192 -18.18 -26.03 -2.16
C ILE A 192 -16.85 -25.99 -1.43
N THR A 193 -15.92 -26.88 -1.78
CA THR A 193 -14.51 -26.74 -1.41
C THR A 193 -13.77 -25.98 -2.51
N TRP A 194 -13.28 -24.80 -2.21
CA TRP A 194 -12.33 -24.04 -3.03
C TRP A 194 -10.91 -24.56 -2.83
N LEU A 195 -10.14 -24.62 -3.91
CA LEU A 195 -8.81 -25.23 -3.92
C LEU A 195 -7.83 -24.35 -4.68
N GLY A 196 -6.60 -24.27 -4.20
CA GLY A 196 -5.46 -23.91 -5.03
C GLY A 196 -5.17 -24.99 -6.08
N GLU A 197 -4.32 -24.65 -7.03
CA GLU A 197 -3.69 -25.63 -7.91
C GLU A 197 -2.88 -26.65 -7.10
N LYS A 198 -2.67 -27.83 -7.69
CA LYS A 198 -1.92 -28.91 -7.03
C LYS A 198 -0.42 -28.65 -7.15
N SER A 199 0.28 -28.73 -6.02
CA SER A 199 1.74 -28.79 -6.00
C SER A 199 2.23 -29.99 -6.81
N PRO A 200 3.16 -29.80 -7.76
CA PRO A 200 3.73 -30.91 -8.52
C PRO A 200 4.58 -31.84 -7.64
N ALA A 201 5.07 -31.36 -6.49
CA ALA A 201 5.88 -32.16 -5.58
C ALA A 201 5.04 -33.04 -4.64
N THR A 202 3.90 -32.54 -4.17
CA THR A 202 3.09 -33.24 -3.16
C THR A 202 1.79 -33.82 -3.69
N GLY A 203 1.32 -33.37 -4.86
CA GLY A 203 0.01 -33.73 -5.42
C GLY A 203 -1.19 -33.13 -4.68
N LYS A 204 -0.95 -32.32 -3.63
CA LYS A 204 -1.98 -31.66 -2.82
C LYS A 204 -2.19 -30.20 -3.28
N PRO A 205 -3.41 -29.65 -3.14
CA PRO A 205 -3.65 -28.22 -3.32
C PRO A 205 -2.74 -27.38 -2.42
N TYR A 206 -2.22 -26.25 -2.90
CA TYR A 206 -1.43 -25.33 -2.06
C TYR A 206 -2.23 -24.72 -0.92
N TRP A 207 -3.52 -24.51 -1.14
CA TRP A 207 -4.46 -24.02 -0.14
C TRP A 207 -5.86 -24.60 -0.42
N SER A 208 -6.74 -24.53 0.57
CA SER A 208 -8.14 -24.91 0.42
C SER A 208 -9.01 -24.17 1.43
N GLY A 209 -10.26 -23.92 1.08
CA GLY A 209 -11.28 -23.43 1.99
C GLY A 209 -12.66 -23.85 1.54
N THR A 210 -13.68 -23.55 2.35
CA THR A 210 -15.05 -24.02 2.11
C THR A 210 -16.02 -22.84 2.09
N ASP A 211 -16.99 -22.89 1.16
CA ASP A 211 -18.13 -21.98 1.07
C ASP A 211 -17.76 -20.49 1.05
N GLY A 212 -18.33 -19.67 1.94
CA GLY A 212 -18.14 -18.21 1.95
C GLY A 212 -16.73 -17.75 2.32
N LEU A 213 -15.87 -18.68 2.75
CA LEU A 213 -14.58 -18.39 3.39
C LEU A 213 -14.75 -17.44 4.59
N GLN A 214 -13.68 -16.82 5.08
CA GLN A 214 -13.70 -16.02 6.31
C GLN A 214 -13.95 -14.53 6.07
N TYR A 215 -13.72 -14.05 4.85
CA TYR A 215 -13.86 -12.64 4.50
C TYR A 215 -14.51 -12.48 3.13
N THR A 216 -15.45 -11.54 2.99
CA THR A 216 -16.13 -11.26 1.72
C THR A 216 -16.25 -9.76 1.46
N GLN A 217 -16.14 -9.40 0.19
CA GLN A 217 -16.60 -8.14 -0.36
C GLN A 217 -17.36 -8.38 -1.67
N ILE A 218 -18.10 -7.38 -2.13
CA ILE A 218 -18.99 -7.49 -3.28
C ILE A 218 -18.55 -6.47 -4.32
N HIS A 219 -18.39 -6.93 -5.56
CA HIS A 219 -18.14 -6.09 -6.72
C HIS A 219 -19.37 -6.08 -7.64
N ASP A 220 -19.77 -4.89 -8.06
CA ASP A 220 -20.78 -4.66 -9.09
C ASP A 220 -20.08 -4.18 -10.37
N PRO A 221 -19.97 -5.05 -11.41
CA PRO A 221 -19.37 -4.68 -12.68
C PRO A 221 -20.16 -3.62 -13.45
N GLU A 222 -21.47 -3.50 -13.25
CA GLU A 222 -22.28 -2.50 -13.94
C GLU A 222 -22.06 -1.12 -13.32
N ALA A 223 -22.08 -1.05 -11.99
CA ALA A 223 -21.83 0.20 -11.27
C ALA A 223 -20.34 0.60 -11.21
N GLN A 224 -19.43 -0.33 -11.53
CA GLN A 224 -17.98 -0.18 -11.34
C GLN A 224 -17.65 0.23 -9.90
N ARG A 225 -18.11 -0.58 -8.95
CA ARG A 225 -17.95 -0.33 -7.52
C ARG A 225 -17.74 -1.62 -6.75
N THR A 226 -16.93 -1.55 -5.71
CA THR A 226 -16.72 -2.65 -4.75
C THR A 226 -16.97 -2.15 -3.34
N TRP A 227 -17.63 -2.94 -2.49
CA TRP A 227 -17.88 -2.60 -1.08
C TRP A 227 -17.85 -3.85 -0.19
N ARG A 228 -17.61 -3.64 1.11
CA ARG A 228 -17.74 -4.72 2.11
C ARG A 228 -19.22 -4.96 2.38
N GLY A 229 -19.64 -6.22 2.36
CA GLY A 229 -21.04 -6.58 2.56
C GLY A 229 -21.23 -8.07 2.85
N ASP A 230 -22.45 -8.42 3.24
CA ASP A 230 -22.80 -9.79 3.60
C ASP A 230 -22.76 -10.74 2.40
N ASN A 231 -22.46 -12.01 2.67
CA ASN A 231 -22.40 -13.07 1.67
C ASN A 231 -23.59 -14.03 1.83
N PRO A 232 -24.70 -13.84 1.08
CA PRO A 232 -25.88 -14.69 1.19
C PRO A 232 -25.76 -15.98 0.36
N LEU A 233 -24.64 -16.22 -0.34
CA LEU A 233 -24.51 -17.35 -1.27
C LEU A 233 -24.68 -18.71 -0.60
N PHE A 234 -24.32 -18.81 0.69
CA PHE A 234 -24.25 -20.07 1.44
C PHE A 234 -25.25 -20.14 2.60
N ASN A 235 -26.23 -19.24 2.64
CA ASN A 235 -27.32 -19.29 3.61
C ASN A 235 -28.41 -20.24 3.13
N ASP A 236 -28.97 -21.06 4.01
CA ASP A 236 -30.14 -21.93 3.73
C ASP A 236 -29.99 -22.85 2.51
N VAL A 237 -28.76 -23.30 2.22
CA VAL A 237 -28.44 -24.15 1.07
C VAL A 237 -29.11 -25.52 1.20
N ALA A 238 -29.94 -25.86 0.23
CA ALA A 238 -30.57 -27.17 0.11
C ALA A 238 -29.71 -28.15 -0.69
N SER A 239 -29.07 -27.69 -1.77
CA SER A 239 -28.12 -28.50 -2.54
C SER A 239 -27.19 -27.65 -3.39
N VAL A 240 -26.02 -28.21 -3.74
CA VAL A 240 -25.09 -27.61 -4.69
C VAL A 240 -24.83 -28.59 -5.82
N THR A 241 -24.86 -28.11 -7.06
CA THR A 241 -24.62 -28.93 -8.26
C THR A 241 -23.57 -28.28 -9.15
N ASP A 242 -22.52 -29.02 -9.51
CA ASP A 242 -21.59 -28.60 -10.56
C ASP A 242 -22.25 -28.80 -11.94
N LEU A 243 -22.51 -27.71 -12.65
CA LEU A 243 -23.09 -27.73 -13.98
C LEU A 243 -22.02 -27.89 -15.09
N GLY A 244 -20.75 -28.02 -14.70
CA GLY A 244 -19.62 -28.04 -15.61
C GLY A 244 -19.33 -26.67 -16.23
N GLY A 245 -18.16 -26.55 -16.85
CA GLY A 245 -17.72 -25.30 -17.48
C GLY A 245 -17.51 -24.16 -16.48
N ARG A 246 -17.13 -24.48 -15.23
CA ARG A 246 -16.96 -23.54 -14.11
C ARG A 246 -18.25 -22.81 -13.74
N ARG A 247 -19.37 -23.55 -13.77
CA ARG A 247 -20.68 -23.06 -13.34
C ARG A 247 -21.21 -23.94 -12.22
N ILE A 248 -21.65 -23.32 -11.13
CA ILE A 248 -22.15 -24.01 -9.95
C ILE A 248 -23.56 -23.52 -9.67
N ARG A 249 -24.53 -24.42 -9.55
CA ARG A 249 -25.88 -24.09 -9.09
C ARG A 249 -25.97 -24.31 -7.59
N ILE A 250 -26.51 -23.33 -6.88
CA ILE A 250 -26.89 -23.43 -5.47
C ILE A 250 -28.41 -23.30 -5.41
N ASP A 251 -29.07 -24.32 -4.89
CA ASP A 251 -30.51 -24.32 -4.61
C ASP A 251 -30.73 -24.11 -3.11
N TYR A 252 -31.73 -23.31 -2.76
CA TYR A 252 -32.01 -22.88 -1.40
C TYR A 252 -33.33 -23.44 -0.89
N SER A 253 -33.44 -23.61 0.42
CA SER A 253 -34.70 -24.01 1.07
C SER A 253 -35.75 -22.88 1.11
N THR A 254 -35.33 -21.64 0.84
CA THR A 254 -36.19 -20.45 0.83
C THR A 254 -36.85 -20.22 -0.53
N ALA A 255 -37.94 -19.44 -0.57
CA ALA A 255 -38.70 -19.14 -1.79
C ALA A 255 -38.45 -17.74 -2.38
N ALA A 256 -37.71 -16.89 -1.66
CA ALA A 256 -37.52 -15.49 -2.05
C ALA A 256 -36.52 -15.40 -3.22
N ARG A 257 -36.93 -14.77 -4.32
CA ARG A 257 -36.06 -14.58 -5.49
C ARG A 257 -34.84 -13.71 -5.13
N PRO A 258 -33.59 -14.18 -5.36
CA PRO A 258 -32.42 -13.34 -5.14
C PRO A 258 -32.35 -12.17 -6.13
N SER A 259 -31.87 -11.02 -5.65
CA SER A 259 -31.79 -9.76 -6.41
C SER A 259 -30.35 -9.37 -6.82
N ASP A 260 -29.40 -10.29 -6.68
CA ASP A 260 -27.95 -10.08 -6.80
C ASP A 260 -27.37 -10.63 -8.12
N THR A 261 -28.21 -10.87 -9.13
CA THR A 261 -27.72 -11.26 -10.46
C THR A 261 -26.82 -10.17 -11.03
N GLY A 262 -25.64 -10.56 -11.53
CA GLY A 262 -24.60 -9.66 -12.03
C GLY A 262 -23.51 -9.34 -11.00
N LEU A 263 -23.80 -9.47 -9.70
CA LEU A 263 -22.82 -9.20 -8.65
C LEU A 263 -21.75 -10.29 -8.56
N VAL A 264 -20.56 -9.89 -8.14
CA VAL A 264 -19.40 -10.76 -7.90
C VAL A 264 -19.08 -10.78 -6.42
N TYR A 265 -19.17 -11.95 -5.80
CA TYR A 265 -18.74 -12.16 -4.42
C TYR A 265 -17.27 -12.54 -4.41
N GLN A 266 -16.44 -11.68 -3.82
CA GLN A 266 -15.00 -11.86 -3.71
C GLN A 266 -14.68 -12.38 -2.30
N MET A 267 -14.26 -13.64 -2.20
CA MET A 267 -14.15 -14.38 -0.94
C MET A 267 -12.71 -14.83 -0.71
N ARG A 268 -12.22 -14.74 0.53
CA ARG A 268 -10.86 -15.20 0.87
C ARG A 268 -10.73 -15.70 2.30
N LEU A 269 -9.64 -16.43 2.55
CA LEU A 269 -9.08 -16.64 3.88
C LEU A 269 -8.51 -15.32 4.44
N ILE A 270 -8.06 -15.31 5.70
CA ILE A 270 -7.58 -14.08 6.35
C ILE A 270 -6.08 -14.07 6.65
N GLU A 271 -5.41 -15.21 6.56
CA GLU A 271 -4.00 -15.35 6.86
C GLU A 271 -3.15 -14.69 5.77
N ARG A 272 -2.46 -13.60 6.14
CA ARG A 272 -1.52 -12.87 5.27
C ARG A 272 -0.14 -13.52 5.37
N THR A 273 0.02 -14.70 4.78
CA THR A 273 1.20 -15.56 5.03
C THR A 273 2.51 -15.02 4.47
N GLU A 274 2.46 -14.16 3.46
CA GLU A 274 3.62 -13.59 2.79
C GLU A 274 3.28 -12.23 2.14
N PRO A 275 4.28 -11.36 1.91
CA PRO A 275 4.08 -10.19 1.07
C PRO A 275 4.03 -10.58 -0.41
N GLY A 276 3.24 -9.86 -1.21
CA GLY A 276 3.25 -10.03 -2.66
C GLY A 276 4.59 -9.62 -3.26
N ALA A 277 5.21 -8.57 -2.74
CA ALA A 277 6.61 -8.21 -2.98
C ALA A 277 7.24 -7.55 -1.75
N PHE A 278 8.56 -7.64 -1.58
CA PHE A 278 9.21 -7.18 -0.35
C PHE A 278 10.46 -6.33 -0.58
N ILE A 279 10.54 -5.18 0.06
CA ILE A 279 11.70 -4.29 0.02
C ILE A 279 12.16 -4.08 1.46
N TRP A 280 13.26 -4.71 1.85
CA TRP A 280 13.74 -4.71 3.23
C TRP A 280 15.19 -4.28 3.34
N GLN A 281 15.44 -3.30 4.23
CA GLN A 281 16.77 -2.72 4.45
C GLN A 281 17.48 -2.34 3.15
N SER A 282 16.71 -1.96 2.13
CA SER A 282 17.23 -1.61 0.81
C SER A 282 17.14 -0.12 0.60
N LYS A 283 17.94 0.39 -0.34
CA LYS A 283 18.01 1.80 -0.65
C LYS A 283 17.87 2.05 -2.15
N ASP A 284 17.14 3.09 -2.52
CA ASP A 284 16.97 3.50 -3.92
C ASP A 284 16.38 2.36 -4.77
N VAL A 285 15.16 1.93 -4.43
CA VAL A 285 14.46 0.83 -5.10
C VAL A 285 13.33 1.35 -5.98
N THR A 286 13.32 0.93 -7.24
CA THR A 286 12.34 1.36 -8.25
C THR A 286 11.56 0.18 -8.82
N MET A 287 10.24 0.29 -8.84
CA MET A 287 9.34 -0.54 -9.63
C MET A 287 8.76 0.30 -10.77
N ARG A 288 8.91 -0.14 -12.03
CA ARG A 288 8.54 0.70 -13.16
C ARG A 288 7.98 -0.03 -14.37
N SER A 289 6.89 0.50 -14.94
CA SER A 289 6.30 0.00 -16.20
C SER A 289 5.99 -1.50 -16.13
N MET A 290 5.18 -1.87 -15.13
CA MET A 290 4.84 -3.25 -14.79
C MET A 290 3.32 -3.45 -14.70
N ASN A 291 2.88 -4.70 -14.83
CA ASN A 291 1.51 -5.09 -14.48
C ASN A 291 1.54 -6.14 -13.36
N ALA A 292 1.05 -5.78 -12.18
CA ALA A 292 0.81 -6.69 -11.08
C ALA A 292 -0.65 -7.15 -11.16
N TYR A 293 -0.90 -8.28 -11.83
CA TYR A 293 -2.25 -8.77 -12.06
C TYR A 293 -2.88 -9.38 -10.80
N TYR A 294 -2.06 -9.87 -9.88
CA TYR A 294 -2.48 -10.27 -8.56
C TYR A 294 -1.32 -10.21 -7.56
N LEU A 295 -1.55 -9.68 -6.36
CA LEU A 295 -0.65 -9.77 -5.21
C LEU A 295 -1.18 -10.81 -4.21
N GLN A 296 -0.40 -11.87 -4.01
CA GLN A 296 -0.73 -12.99 -3.14
C GLN A 296 -0.50 -12.62 -1.67
N SER A 297 -1.46 -12.99 -0.82
CA SER A 297 -1.45 -12.88 0.65
C SER A 297 -1.34 -11.47 1.25
N PHE A 298 -0.65 -10.53 0.60
CA PHE A 298 -0.55 -9.12 0.97
C PHE A 298 0.02 -8.27 -0.17
N GLY A 299 0.27 -6.97 0.08
CA GLY A 299 0.79 -6.03 -0.93
C GLY A 299 2.31 -6.04 -1.16
N VAL A 300 2.79 -5.01 -1.84
CA VAL A 300 4.20 -4.62 -1.89
C VAL A 300 4.55 -3.96 -0.56
N VAL A 301 5.42 -4.59 0.23
CA VAL A 301 5.83 -4.10 1.55
C VAL A 301 7.22 -3.50 1.50
N GLY A 302 7.33 -2.19 1.74
CA GLY A 302 8.58 -1.52 2.09
C GLY A 302 8.75 -1.50 3.61
N GLN A 303 9.89 -2.02 4.08
CA GLN A 303 10.17 -2.17 5.51
C GLN A 303 11.61 -1.73 5.80
N PHE A 304 11.81 -0.77 6.72
CA PHE A 304 13.13 -0.20 7.11
C PHE A 304 14.05 0.10 5.92
N SER A 305 13.47 0.63 4.85
CA SER A 305 14.17 0.92 3.60
C SER A 305 14.25 2.43 3.37
N GLU A 306 15.02 2.86 2.37
CA GLU A 306 15.23 4.27 2.05
C GLU A 306 14.98 4.51 0.56
N ASN A 307 14.19 5.53 0.21
CA ASN A 307 13.91 5.91 -1.17
C ASN A 307 13.27 4.78 -2.02
N ILE A 308 11.94 4.78 -2.10
CA ILE A 308 11.18 3.81 -2.91
C ILE A 308 10.35 4.54 -3.94
N SER A 309 10.47 4.13 -5.20
CA SER A 309 9.71 4.69 -6.33
C SER A 309 8.87 3.62 -7.03
N ILE A 310 7.58 3.88 -7.18
CA ILE A 310 6.63 3.06 -7.95
C ILE A 310 6.09 3.96 -9.07
N ASP A 311 6.42 3.65 -10.32
CA ASP A 311 6.09 4.50 -11.47
C ASP A 311 5.46 3.69 -12.60
N LYS A 312 4.25 4.06 -13.04
CA LYS A 312 3.55 3.35 -14.13
C LYS A 312 3.39 1.86 -13.84
N VAL A 313 2.94 1.53 -12.64
CA VAL A 313 2.59 0.15 -12.28
C VAL A 313 1.08 0.01 -12.30
N ASN A 314 0.57 -0.97 -13.03
CA ASN A 314 -0.84 -1.30 -13.02
C ASN A 314 -1.06 -2.41 -12.00
N PHE A 315 -1.66 -2.06 -10.86
CA PHE A 315 -2.23 -2.99 -9.90
C PHE A 315 -3.70 -3.21 -10.25
N ALA A 316 -3.96 -4.17 -11.13
CA ALA A 316 -5.29 -4.42 -11.69
C ALA A 316 -5.37 -5.84 -12.23
N PRO A 317 -6.53 -6.53 -12.18
CA PRO A 317 -6.64 -7.90 -12.66
C PRO A 317 -6.33 -8.00 -14.16
N ASP A 318 -5.79 -9.14 -14.63
CA ASP A 318 -5.66 -9.39 -16.07
C ASP A 318 -7.07 -9.31 -16.69
N PRO A 319 -7.34 -8.39 -17.64
CA PRO A 319 -8.69 -8.23 -18.22
C PRO A 319 -9.24 -9.51 -18.85
N ARG A 320 -8.38 -10.49 -19.16
CA ARG A 320 -8.74 -11.78 -19.73
C ARG A 320 -9.02 -12.85 -18.68
N SER A 321 -8.69 -12.65 -17.41
CA SER A 321 -8.89 -13.67 -16.36
C SER A 321 -10.35 -13.79 -15.94
N GLY A 322 -11.15 -12.73 -16.15
CA GLY A 322 -12.52 -12.64 -15.64
C GLY A 322 -12.60 -12.43 -14.12
N ARG A 323 -11.49 -12.02 -13.49
CA ARG A 323 -11.44 -11.59 -12.08
C ARG A 323 -11.68 -10.08 -12.02
N SER A 324 -12.23 -9.61 -10.91
CA SER A 324 -12.29 -8.22 -10.49
C SER A 324 -11.33 -7.92 -9.32
N THR A 325 -10.61 -8.93 -8.81
CA THR A 325 -9.63 -8.79 -7.72
C THR A 325 -8.17 -8.81 -8.21
N ALA A 326 -7.34 -7.91 -7.69
CA ALA A 326 -5.88 -7.89 -7.92
C ALA A 326 -5.01 -7.87 -6.65
N SER A 327 -5.58 -7.82 -5.44
CA SER A 327 -4.80 -8.02 -4.21
C SER A 327 -5.64 -8.70 -3.13
N PHE A 328 -4.99 -9.58 -2.36
CA PHE A 328 -5.55 -10.20 -1.16
C PHE A 328 -5.79 -9.18 -0.03
N ALA A 329 -5.03 -8.08 0.00
CA ALA A 329 -5.15 -7.02 0.99
C ALA A 329 -4.72 -5.67 0.37
N ASP A 330 -3.82 -4.93 1.02
CA ASP A 330 -3.28 -3.67 0.52
C ASP A 330 -2.54 -3.87 -0.82
N PHE A 331 -2.39 -2.82 -1.63
CA PHE A 331 -1.47 -2.88 -2.78
C PHE A 331 -0.04 -2.47 -2.42
N VAL A 332 0.12 -1.35 -1.71
CA VAL A 332 1.41 -0.78 -1.34
C VAL A 332 1.38 -0.42 0.13
N GLN A 333 2.31 -0.97 0.89
CA GLN A 333 2.47 -0.63 2.30
C GLN A 333 3.92 -0.28 2.63
N MET A 334 4.12 0.85 3.30
CA MET A 334 5.43 1.37 3.67
C MET A 334 5.48 1.53 5.19
N SER A 335 6.17 0.61 5.86
CA SER A 335 6.32 0.56 7.31
C SER A 335 7.76 0.92 7.70
N GLY A 336 7.94 2.05 8.38
CA GLY A 336 9.26 2.51 8.83
C GLY A 336 10.24 2.83 7.68
N VAL A 337 9.73 3.34 6.55
CA VAL A 337 10.57 3.76 5.41
C VAL A 337 11.07 5.19 5.62
N LYS A 338 12.31 5.49 5.25
CA LYS A 338 12.89 6.85 5.28
C LYS A 338 13.18 7.40 3.88
N GLY A 339 13.60 8.67 3.83
CA GLY A 339 13.93 9.35 2.58
C GLY A 339 12.67 9.79 1.84
N LYS A 340 12.48 9.35 0.59
CA LYS A 340 11.30 9.66 -0.24
C LYS A 340 10.54 8.40 -0.68
N VAL A 341 9.23 8.39 -0.51
CA VAL A 341 8.34 7.45 -1.20
C VAL A 341 7.63 8.17 -2.34
N ALA A 342 7.75 7.67 -3.56
CA ALA A 342 7.07 8.22 -4.73
C ALA A 342 6.19 7.14 -5.39
N ILE A 343 4.90 7.40 -5.52
CA ILE A 343 3.91 6.51 -6.15
C ILE A 343 3.21 7.30 -7.24
N THR A 344 3.58 7.05 -8.49
CA THR A 344 3.18 7.94 -9.60
C THR A 344 2.65 7.19 -10.80
N ARG A 345 1.70 7.82 -11.51
CA ARG A 345 1.18 7.37 -12.81
C ARG A 345 0.71 5.90 -12.82
N SER A 346 0.23 5.41 -11.69
CA SER A 346 -0.12 4.02 -11.45
C SER A 346 -1.64 3.83 -11.35
N VAL A 347 -2.10 2.61 -11.55
CA VAL A 347 -3.52 2.24 -11.44
C VAL A 347 -3.69 1.28 -10.27
N PHE A 348 -4.70 1.52 -9.45
CA PHE A 348 -5.12 0.68 -8.35
C PHE A 348 -6.59 0.29 -8.54
N ASP A 349 -6.82 -0.99 -8.84
CA ASP A 349 -8.13 -1.52 -9.23
C ASP A 349 -8.39 -2.88 -8.59
N GLY A 350 -9.41 -2.94 -7.73
CA GLY A 350 -9.87 -4.17 -7.09
C GLY A 350 -8.96 -4.73 -5.98
N PRO A 351 -8.54 -3.93 -4.97
CA PRO A 351 -7.91 -4.49 -3.78
C PRO A 351 -8.95 -5.08 -2.81
N HIS A 352 -8.49 -5.86 -1.84
CA HIS A 352 -9.30 -6.29 -0.69
C HIS A 352 -9.05 -5.44 0.57
N ASP A 353 -8.11 -4.50 0.49
CA ASP A 353 -7.82 -3.50 1.50
C ASP A 353 -7.32 -2.20 0.81
N ASP A 354 -6.59 -1.34 1.52
CA ASP A 354 -6.18 -0.06 0.96
C ASP A 354 -5.18 -0.17 -0.20
N PRO A 355 -5.33 0.62 -1.27
CA PRO A 355 -4.29 0.78 -2.26
C PRO A 355 -2.94 1.23 -1.71
N VAL A 356 -2.93 2.21 -0.80
CA VAL A 356 -1.69 2.77 -0.24
C VAL A 356 -1.84 2.95 1.27
N ASN A 357 -0.90 2.41 2.03
CA ASN A 357 -0.72 2.69 3.46
C ASN A 357 0.76 3.05 3.75
N ILE A 358 1.02 4.20 4.39
CA ILE A 358 2.38 4.66 4.72
C ILE A 358 2.42 5.11 6.18
N HIS A 359 3.22 4.44 7.01
CA HIS A 359 3.27 4.69 8.45
C HIS A 359 4.63 4.34 9.08
N GLY A 360 4.85 4.83 10.30
CA GLY A 360 5.82 4.26 11.24
C GLY A 360 5.13 3.31 12.24
N THR A 361 5.82 2.90 13.30
CA THR A 361 5.21 2.07 14.36
C THR A 361 5.49 2.71 15.71
N TYR A 362 4.44 2.90 16.51
CA TYR A 362 4.55 3.26 17.92
C TYR A 362 4.84 2.00 18.73
N LEU A 363 5.87 2.04 19.56
CA LEU A 363 6.12 0.99 20.55
C LEU A 363 5.77 1.51 21.94
N GLN A 364 5.03 0.72 22.71
CA GLN A 364 4.65 1.09 24.07
C GLN A 364 5.81 0.88 25.02
N VAL A 365 6.02 1.83 25.93
CA VAL A 365 6.98 1.66 27.04
C VAL A 365 6.39 0.67 28.04
N VAL A 366 7.00 -0.49 28.21
CA VAL A 366 6.58 -1.54 29.17
C VAL A 366 7.57 -1.74 30.33
N GLY A 367 8.74 -1.11 30.26
CA GLY A 367 9.74 -1.18 31.32
C GLY A 367 10.79 -0.07 31.24
N LYS A 368 11.41 0.24 32.39
CA LYS A 368 12.45 1.26 32.56
C LYS A 368 13.63 0.67 33.35
N PRO A 369 14.41 -0.26 32.77
CA PRO A 369 15.49 -0.94 33.50
C PRO A 369 16.59 0.01 34.00
N GLU A 370 16.88 1.09 33.28
CA GLU A 370 17.91 2.08 33.64
C GLU A 370 17.45 3.51 33.29
N PRO A 371 18.08 4.58 33.81
CA PRO A 371 17.67 5.96 33.52
C PRO A 371 17.61 6.32 32.04
N ASN A 372 18.45 5.69 31.20
CA ASN A 372 18.53 5.92 29.75
C ASN A 372 18.14 4.68 28.93
N THR A 373 17.49 3.67 29.53
CA THR A 373 17.14 2.43 28.82
C THR A 373 15.69 2.07 29.06
N LEU A 374 14.97 1.72 28.00
CA LEU A 374 13.57 1.29 28.04
C LEU A 374 13.41 -0.12 27.50
N THR A 375 12.43 -0.84 28.04
CA THR A 375 11.84 -2.00 27.37
C THR A 375 10.60 -1.52 26.63
N LEU A 376 10.58 -1.73 25.31
CA LEU A 376 9.53 -1.32 24.40
C LEU A 376 8.80 -2.55 23.86
N ALA A 377 7.47 -2.47 23.72
CA ALA A 377 6.63 -3.55 23.20
C ALA A 377 5.97 -3.16 21.87
N TYR A 378 5.93 -4.11 20.95
CA TYR A 378 4.99 -4.12 19.84
C TYR A 378 3.64 -4.57 20.35
N GLU A 379 2.68 -3.66 20.40
CA GLU A 379 1.33 -3.96 20.89
C GLU A 379 0.48 -4.70 19.86
N HIS A 380 0.77 -4.50 18.56
CA HIS A 380 0.14 -5.26 17.48
C HIS A 380 1.07 -6.39 16.98
N PRO A 381 0.67 -7.69 17.07
CA PRO A 381 1.56 -8.80 16.75
C PRO A 381 1.94 -8.88 15.27
N GLN A 382 1.12 -8.31 14.38
CA GLN A 382 1.42 -8.30 12.93
C GLN A 382 2.50 -7.28 12.55
N THR A 383 2.87 -6.33 13.42
CA THR A 383 3.91 -5.31 13.14
C THR A 383 5.23 -5.64 13.84
N ALA A 384 5.41 -6.89 14.29
CA ALA A 384 6.49 -7.32 15.17
C ALA A 384 7.43 -8.36 14.51
N GLY A 385 8.52 -8.70 15.19
CA GLY A 385 9.48 -9.73 14.79
C GLY A 385 10.76 -9.24 14.10
N PHE A 386 10.90 -7.94 13.89
CA PHE A 386 12.04 -7.31 13.21
C PHE A 386 12.50 -6.04 13.97
N PRO A 387 13.68 -5.45 13.69
CA PRO A 387 14.17 -4.32 14.48
C PRO A 387 13.46 -3.02 14.10
N GLN A 388 12.93 -2.29 15.09
CA GLN A 388 12.32 -0.95 14.87
C GLN A 388 13.35 0.18 14.87
N PHE A 389 14.45 0.01 15.62
CA PHE A 389 15.47 1.02 15.83
C PHE A 389 16.85 0.45 15.47
N ALA A 390 17.75 1.32 15.05
CA ALA A 390 19.17 1.08 14.94
C ALA A 390 19.97 2.13 15.73
N PRO A 391 21.20 1.81 16.20
CA PRO A 391 22.11 2.82 16.74
C PRO A 391 22.28 3.96 15.75
N GLY A 392 22.06 5.19 16.21
CA GLY A 392 22.05 6.36 15.34
C GLY A 392 20.67 6.98 15.13
N ASP A 393 19.60 6.19 15.23
CA ASP A 393 18.25 6.68 15.02
C ASP A 393 17.82 7.67 16.12
N GLU A 394 17.03 8.66 15.72
CA GLU A 394 16.35 9.57 16.62
C GLU A 394 14.95 9.05 16.96
N ALA A 395 14.64 9.02 18.26
CA ALA A 395 13.36 8.58 18.80
C ALA A 395 12.58 9.75 19.41
N GLU A 396 11.25 9.72 19.31
CA GLU A 396 10.36 10.63 20.02
C GLU A 396 9.50 9.90 21.05
N PHE A 397 9.46 10.41 22.28
CA PHE A 397 8.56 9.96 23.35
C PHE A 397 7.27 10.80 23.37
N ALA A 398 6.12 10.15 23.23
CA ALA A 398 4.80 10.79 23.24
C ALA A 398 3.86 10.17 24.27
N THR A 399 2.99 10.99 24.85
CA THR A 399 1.90 10.48 25.70
C THR A 399 0.89 9.74 24.84
N LYS A 400 0.50 8.53 25.24
CA LYS A 400 -0.43 7.67 24.47
C LYS A 400 -1.80 8.32 24.27
N THR A 401 -2.35 8.96 25.31
CA THR A 401 -3.72 9.51 25.31
C THR A 401 -3.90 10.76 24.48
N THR A 402 -2.92 11.66 24.44
CA THR A 402 -2.97 12.90 23.64
C THR A 402 -2.18 12.80 22.35
N MET A 403 -1.29 11.82 22.24
CA MET A 403 -0.29 11.68 21.16
C MET A 403 0.65 12.89 21.03
N SER A 404 0.76 13.68 22.10
CA SER A 404 1.65 14.84 22.15
C SER A 404 3.06 14.44 22.58
N PRO A 405 4.11 15.05 22.01
CA PRO A 405 5.47 14.86 22.48
C PRO A 405 5.63 15.32 23.94
N LEU A 406 6.39 14.56 24.73
CA LEU A 406 6.81 14.97 26.07
C LEU A 406 7.78 16.16 26.04
N LYS A 407 7.95 16.85 27.19
CA LYS A 407 9.03 17.85 27.32
C LYS A 407 10.39 17.15 27.21
N GLY A 408 11.21 17.59 26.25
CA GLY A 408 12.50 16.94 25.96
C GLY A 408 12.36 15.58 25.26
N ALA A 409 11.26 15.36 24.51
CA ALA A 409 10.88 14.09 23.91
C ALA A 409 11.87 13.44 22.94
N HIS A 410 13.00 14.06 22.59
CA HIS A 410 13.91 13.51 21.59
C HIS A 410 15.16 12.94 22.24
N ALA A 411 15.57 11.75 21.83
CA ALA A 411 16.82 11.13 22.21
C ALA A 411 17.38 10.28 21.07
N LYS A 412 18.70 10.07 21.07
CA LYS A 412 19.37 9.25 20.05
C LYS A 412 19.57 7.84 20.59
N VAL A 413 19.23 6.84 19.78
CA VAL A 413 19.47 5.43 20.09
C VAL A 413 20.96 5.13 20.03
N THR A 414 21.49 4.50 21.07
CA THR A 414 22.90 4.08 21.16
C THR A 414 23.05 2.57 21.11
N SER A 415 22.03 1.81 21.55
CA SER A 415 22.02 0.35 21.50
C SER A 415 20.59 -0.19 21.44
N VAL A 416 20.42 -1.33 20.78
CA VAL A 416 19.16 -2.06 20.67
C VAL A 416 19.41 -3.54 20.91
N ASN A 417 18.55 -4.16 21.71
CA ASN A 417 18.55 -5.60 21.95
C ASN A 417 17.17 -6.19 21.65
N GLY A 418 17.07 -6.96 20.56
CA GLY A 418 15.87 -7.68 20.12
C GLY A 418 14.88 -6.85 19.30
N PRO A 419 13.90 -7.52 18.66
CA PRO A 419 14.18 -8.63 17.76
C PRO A 419 14.99 -8.17 16.54
N SER A 420 15.92 -8.99 16.06
CA SER A 420 16.79 -8.69 14.91
C SER A 420 16.18 -9.01 13.54
N GLY A 421 15.02 -9.67 13.51
CA GLY A 421 14.48 -10.29 12.29
C GLY A 421 14.91 -11.75 12.10
N MET A 422 15.86 -12.24 12.91
CA MET A 422 16.41 -13.60 12.85
C MET A 422 16.55 -14.22 14.25
N ASP A 423 15.94 -13.60 15.27
CA ASP A 423 16.08 -14.05 16.66
C ASP A 423 15.19 -15.27 16.94
N HIS A 424 15.73 -16.25 17.66
CA HIS A 424 15.01 -17.47 18.06
C HIS A 424 14.94 -17.68 19.58
N ASP A 425 15.78 -16.97 20.33
CA ASP A 425 15.95 -17.07 21.77
C ASP A 425 15.45 -15.82 22.53
N LYS A 426 15.07 -14.78 21.79
CA LYS A 426 14.52 -13.52 22.34
C LYS A 426 13.05 -13.36 22.00
N PRO A 427 12.29 -12.59 22.81
CA PRO A 427 10.93 -12.22 22.44
C PRO A 427 10.90 -11.46 21.10
N LEU A 428 9.95 -11.82 20.24
CA LEU A 428 9.72 -11.15 18.94
C LEU A 428 8.84 -9.90 19.05
N THR A 429 8.24 -9.67 20.21
CA THR A 429 7.29 -8.59 20.47
C THR A 429 7.80 -7.55 21.46
N THR A 430 9.03 -7.69 21.95
CA THR A 430 9.65 -6.69 22.84
C THR A 430 11.11 -6.46 22.48
N MET A 431 11.61 -5.26 22.77
CA MET A 431 13.01 -4.88 22.60
C MET A 431 13.49 -4.01 23.75
N THR A 432 14.79 -4.03 24.03
CA THR A 432 15.42 -3.09 24.95
C THR A 432 16.21 -2.05 24.16
N VAL A 433 15.93 -0.78 24.38
CA VAL A 433 16.55 0.34 23.66
C VAL A 433 17.25 1.26 24.66
N THR A 434 18.55 1.51 24.43
CA THR A 434 19.35 2.46 25.21
C THR A 434 19.54 3.74 24.42
N PHE A 435 19.43 4.87 25.12
CA PHE A 435 19.52 6.21 24.58
C PHE A 435 20.80 6.93 25.01
N ASP A 436 21.15 8.00 24.29
CA ASP A 436 22.32 8.85 24.53
C ASP A 436 22.25 9.69 25.80
N ARG A 437 21.07 9.76 26.43
CA ARG A 437 20.78 10.54 27.63
C ARG A 437 19.66 9.87 28.44
N PRO A 438 19.46 10.25 29.71
CA PRO A 438 18.29 9.81 30.47
C PRO A 438 16.98 10.14 29.74
N VAL A 439 16.01 9.22 29.80
CA VAL A 439 14.68 9.44 29.20
C VAL A 439 13.95 10.57 29.92
N PRO A 440 13.02 11.29 29.26
CA PRO A 440 12.28 12.38 29.90
C PRO A 440 11.57 11.96 31.19
N ASP A 441 11.53 12.85 32.19
CA ASP A 441 10.87 12.60 33.49
C ASP A 441 9.39 12.18 33.34
N GLY A 442 8.72 12.64 32.27
CA GLY A 442 7.33 12.31 31.95
C GLY A 442 7.11 10.90 31.39
N VAL A 443 8.17 10.14 31.09
CA VAL A 443 8.03 8.77 30.55
C VAL A 443 7.50 7.83 31.64
N LYS A 444 6.35 7.24 31.35
CA LYS A 444 5.64 6.27 32.20
C LYS A 444 5.30 5.02 31.41
N THR A 445 5.44 3.87 32.07
CA THR A 445 5.00 2.56 31.56
C THR A 445 3.51 2.60 31.22
N ASP A 446 3.13 1.98 30.09
CA ASP A 446 1.78 1.84 29.54
C ASP A 446 1.05 3.14 29.14
N GLU A 447 1.56 4.30 29.56
CA GLU A 447 1.03 5.62 29.22
C GLU A 447 1.88 6.33 28.13
N THR A 448 3.05 5.80 27.78
CA THR A 448 3.99 6.40 26.83
C THR A 448 4.24 5.49 25.63
N VAL A 449 4.27 6.07 24.44
CA VAL A 449 4.70 5.41 23.21
C VAL A 449 5.96 6.08 22.66
N VAL A 450 6.75 5.31 21.92
CA VAL A 450 8.01 5.74 21.30
C VAL A 450 7.95 5.50 19.80
N GLU A 451 8.27 6.54 19.03
CA GLU A 451 8.35 6.48 17.57
C GLU A 451 9.81 6.61 17.10
N ASN A 452 10.18 5.87 16.05
CA ASN A 452 11.42 6.13 15.30
C ASN A 452 11.18 7.24 14.27
N ILE A 453 11.53 8.48 14.61
CA ILE A 453 11.29 9.63 13.73
C ILE A 453 12.31 9.76 12.60
N THR A 454 13.41 8.99 12.66
CA THR A 454 14.36 8.85 11.54
C THR A 454 13.76 8.05 10.40
N ALA A 455 13.02 6.98 10.73
CA ALA A 455 12.32 6.07 9.83
C ALA A 455 10.99 6.63 9.28
N THR A 456 11.01 7.89 8.84
CA THR A 456 9.84 8.59 8.27
C THR A 456 10.15 9.11 6.86
N PRO A 457 9.27 8.94 5.85
CA PRO A 457 9.54 9.39 4.50
C PRO A 457 8.78 10.68 4.16
N SER A 458 9.36 11.53 3.32
CA SER A 458 8.56 12.44 2.50
C SER A 458 7.80 11.66 1.44
N VAL A 459 6.60 12.10 1.07
CA VAL A 459 5.69 11.29 0.22
C VAL A 459 5.19 12.12 -0.96
N ASP A 460 5.18 11.49 -2.14
CA ASP A 460 4.64 12.03 -3.39
C ASP A 460 3.76 10.97 -4.06
N ILE A 461 2.44 11.17 -4.00
CA ILE A 461 1.44 10.31 -4.62
C ILE A 461 0.75 11.12 -5.71
N SER A 462 1.14 10.91 -6.97
CA SER A 462 0.69 11.79 -8.06
C SER A 462 0.33 11.12 -9.39
N GLY A 463 -0.76 11.62 -10.00
CA GLY A 463 -1.22 11.16 -11.30
C GLY A 463 -1.73 9.72 -11.33
N ASN A 464 -2.20 9.18 -10.19
CA ASN A 464 -2.70 7.81 -10.09
C ASN A 464 -4.22 7.72 -10.29
N GLU A 465 -4.71 6.52 -10.59
CA GLU A 465 -6.14 6.18 -10.65
C GLU A 465 -6.49 5.12 -9.59
N PHE A 466 -7.51 5.39 -8.79
CA PHE A 466 -8.05 4.51 -7.76
C PHE A 466 -9.52 4.20 -8.08
N ARG A 467 -9.87 2.92 -8.22
CA ARG A 467 -11.24 2.49 -8.50
C ARG A 467 -11.53 1.10 -7.93
N ASN A 468 -12.82 0.77 -7.78
CA ASN A 468 -13.27 -0.51 -7.23
C ASN A 468 -12.65 -0.80 -5.85
N VAL A 469 -12.45 0.23 -5.02
CA VAL A 469 -11.83 0.12 -3.69
C VAL A 469 -12.93 0.04 -2.61
N PRO A 470 -12.99 -1.05 -1.85
CA PRO A 470 -13.98 -1.25 -0.80
C PRO A 470 -13.64 -0.54 0.52
N THR A 471 -12.42 -0.03 0.66
CA THR A 471 -11.84 0.57 1.87
C THR A 471 -11.38 2.00 1.63
N ARG A 472 -10.31 2.45 2.34
CA ARG A 472 -9.72 3.77 2.11
C ARG A 472 -8.89 3.74 0.82
N GLY A 473 -8.75 4.88 0.15
CA GLY A 473 -7.88 5.01 -1.02
C GLY A 473 -6.40 5.14 -0.65
N ILE A 474 -6.07 6.17 0.14
CA ILE A 474 -4.73 6.40 0.69
C ILE A 474 -4.84 6.56 2.20
N LEU A 475 -4.19 5.70 2.96
CA LEU A 475 -3.87 5.91 4.38
C LEU A 475 -2.43 6.45 4.49
N VAL A 476 -2.25 7.60 5.13
CA VAL A 476 -0.92 8.19 5.30
C VAL A 476 -0.75 8.79 6.70
N THR A 477 0.30 8.36 7.38
CA THR A 477 0.68 8.79 8.73
C THR A 477 2.19 9.05 8.77
N THR A 478 2.61 10.24 8.33
CA THR A 478 4.03 10.60 8.37
C THR A 478 4.28 12.08 8.58
N ARG A 479 5.39 12.39 9.24
CA ARG A 479 5.74 13.72 9.75
C ARG A 479 6.41 14.61 8.71
N LYS A 480 6.97 14.00 7.67
CA LYS A 480 7.62 14.73 6.57
C LYS A 480 6.59 15.15 5.52
N PRO A 481 6.92 16.11 4.64
CA PRO A 481 5.96 16.63 3.67
C PRO A 481 5.32 15.53 2.82
N VAL A 482 3.99 15.59 2.72
CA VAL A 482 3.16 14.69 1.90
C VAL A 482 2.47 15.49 0.80
N ARG A 483 2.57 15.00 -0.44
CA ARG A 483 1.88 15.57 -1.61
C ARG A 483 1.00 14.51 -2.24
N ILE A 484 -0.31 14.76 -2.29
CA ILE A 484 -1.29 13.92 -2.98
C ILE A 484 -1.88 14.79 -4.10
N THR A 485 -1.39 14.63 -5.33
CA THR A 485 -1.69 15.58 -6.41
C THR A 485 -2.10 14.96 -7.74
N GLY A 486 -3.13 15.52 -8.37
CA GLY A 486 -3.55 15.09 -9.72
C GLY A 486 -4.03 13.65 -9.81
N ASN A 487 -4.51 13.06 -8.71
CA ASN A 487 -5.03 11.69 -8.70
C ASN A 487 -6.54 11.66 -8.99
N ARG A 488 -7.03 10.53 -9.51
CA ARG A 488 -8.45 10.24 -9.72
C ARG A 488 -8.90 9.16 -8.74
N PHE A 489 -9.89 9.49 -7.91
CA PHE A 489 -10.57 8.55 -7.02
C PHE A 489 -12.01 8.38 -7.51
N ASP A 490 -12.40 7.14 -7.83
CA ASP A 490 -13.73 6.84 -8.34
C ASP A 490 -14.39 5.70 -7.54
N ALA A 491 -15.59 5.98 -7.02
CA ALA A 491 -16.41 5.04 -6.28
C ALA A 491 -15.72 4.40 -5.05
N MET A 492 -14.94 5.20 -4.30
CA MET A 492 -14.37 4.77 -3.02
C MET A 492 -15.49 4.47 -2.01
N SER A 493 -15.45 3.29 -1.40
CA SER A 493 -16.49 2.88 -0.44
C SER A 493 -16.25 3.33 1.00
N MET A 494 -15.01 3.72 1.35
CA MET A 494 -14.69 4.48 2.58
C MET A 494 -14.02 5.82 2.19
N ALA A 495 -13.13 6.34 3.04
CA ALA A 495 -12.45 7.60 2.80
C ALA A 495 -11.52 7.53 1.58
N SER A 496 -11.55 8.53 0.70
CA SER A 496 -10.61 8.55 -0.43
C SER A 496 -9.18 8.81 0.06
N ILE A 497 -9.04 9.69 1.04
CA ILE A 497 -7.79 9.95 1.76
C ILE A 497 -8.09 9.89 3.25
N TYR A 498 -7.36 9.05 3.97
CA TYR A 498 -7.40 8.92 5.41
C TYR A 498 -6.04 9.32 6.01
N VAL A 499 -6.06 10.32 6.88
CA VAL A 499 -4.93 10.71 7.72
C VAL A 499 -5.20 10.19 9.12
N SER A 500 -4.33 9.32 9.60
CA SER A 500 -4.45 8.77 10.95
C SER A 500 -3.21 9.08 11.79
N ALA A 501 -3.27 8.65 13.03
CA ALA A 501 -2.14 8.28 13.87
C ALA A 501 -2.75 7.38 14.95
N ASP A 502 -2.26 6.16 15.06
CA ASP A 502 -2.88 5.14 15.89
C ASP A 502 -1.93 4.70 17.00
N ALA A 503 -2.33 4.84 18.27
CA ALA A 503 -1.60 4.35 19.43
C ALA A 503 -2.45 3.40 20.30
N TYR A 504 -3.54 2.84 19.76
CA TYR A 504 -4.49 2.02 20.52
C TYR A 504 -4.94 0.74 19.83
N GLN A 505 -5.05 0.72 18.50
CA GLN A 505 -5.46 -0.46 17.75
C GLN A 505 -4.29 -1.02 16.95
N TRP A 506 -3.88 -0.32 15.89
CA TRP A 506 -2.84 -0.77 14.97
C TRP A 506 -1.44 -0.32 15.36
N TYR A 507 -1.33 0.70 16.21
CA TYR A 507 -0.06 1.29 16.62
C TYR A 507 0.75 1.88 15.44
N GLU A 508 0.06 2.28 14.37
CA GLU A 508 0.65 2.92 13.20
C GLU A 508 0.96 4.39 13.50
N SER A 509 2.26 4.72 13.59
CA SER A 509 2.72 6.04 14.03
C SER A 509 2.86 7.04 12.90
N GLY A 510 2.96 8.31 13.30
CA GLY A 510 3.38 9.40 12.43
C GLY A 510 2.32 10.51 12.34
N PRO A 511 2.35 11.50 13.24
CA PRO A 511 1.48 12.66 13.10
C PRO A 511 1.85 13.45 11.84
N VAL A 512 0.89 13.62 10.93
CA VAL A 512 1.04 14.49 9.76
C VAL A 512 1.28 15.94 10.19
N ALA A 513 2.33 16.55 9.65
CA ALA A 513 2.73 17.94 9.97
C ALA A 513 2.77 18.88 8.75
N ASP A 514 2.68 18.34 7.53
CA ASP A 514 2.62 19.08 6.27
C ASP A 514 2.02 18.16 5.18
N LEU A 515 0.76 18.42 4.81
CA LEU A 515 0.05 17.65 3.79
C LEU A 515 -0.62 18.58 2.78
N THR A 516 -0.29 18.41 1.51
CA THR A 516 -0.97 19.07 0.39
C THR A 516 -1.77 18.05 -0.43
N ILE A 517 -3.08 18.23 -0.50
CA ILE A 517 -4.01 17.49 -1.36
C ILE A 517 -4.48 18.45 -2.45
N ARG A 518 -3.93 18.34 -3.66
CA ARG A 518 -4.17 19.34 -4.71
C ARG A 518 -4.49 18.81 -6.09
N GLY A 519 -5.51 19.37 -6.74
CA GLY A 519 -5.84 19.07 -8.12
C GLY A 519 -6.31 17.63 -8.36
N ASN A 520 -6.81 16.95 -7.33
CA ASN A 520 -7.38 15.61 -7.43
C ASN A 520 -8.86 15.68 -7.86
N SER A 521 -9.37 14.60 -8.44
CA SER A 521 -10.79 14.42 -8.73
C SER A 521 -11.37 13.28 -7.89
N PHE A 522 -12.44 13.55 -7.17
CA PHE A 522 -13.18 12.58 -6.36
C PHE A 522 -14.59 12.43 -6.92
N THR A 523 -14.92 11.23 -7.39
CA THR A 523 -16.20 10.95 -8.05
C THR A 523 -16.89 9.78 -7.36
N ARG A 524 -18.17 9.96 -7.01
CA ARG A 524 -19.03 8.94 -6.36
C ARG A 524 -18.49 8.38 -5.03
N PRO A 525 -17.88 9.18 -4.14
CA PRO A 525 -17.49 8.68 -2.81
C PRO A 525 -18.72 8.33 -1.98
N THR A 526 -18.58 7.39 -1.03
CA THR A 526 -19.68 7.04 -0.10
C THR A 526 -19.40 7.28 1.37
N GLY A 527 -18.19 7.73 1.71
CA GLY A 527 -17.83 8.17 3.05
C GLY A 527 -17.29 9.61 3.04
N PRO A 528 -16.79 10.10 4.18
CA PRO A 528 -16.01 11.33 4.22
C PRO A 528 -14.90 11.25 3.16
N VAL A 529 -14.82 12.22 2.25
CA VAL A 529 -13.83 12.14 1.16
C VAL A 529 -12.41 12.24 1.71
N ILE A 530 -12.19 13.24 2.56
CA ILE A 530 -10.98 13.45 3.34
C ILE A 530 -11.34 13.19 4.80
N PHE A 531 -10.73 12.16 5.38
CA PHE A 531 -10.93 11.80 6.78
C PHE A 531 -9.63 12.01 7.55
N VAL A 532 -9.69 12.70 8.68
CA VAL A 532 -8.54 12.89 9.58
C VAL A 532 -8.94 12.43 10.97
N GLU A 533 -8.44 11.28 11.41
CA GLU A 533 -8.82 10.68 12.69
C GLU A 533 -7.61 10.04 13.37
N PRO A 534 -6.90 10.80 14.22
CA PRO A 534 -5.99 10.21 15.18
C PRO A 534 -6.78 9.55 16.32
N THR A 535 -6.21 8.47 16.86
CA THR A 535 -6.81 7.68 17.94
C THR A 535 -6.66 8.30 19.33
N ASN A 536 -6.18 9.55 19.43
CA ASN A 536 -6.03 10.25 20.70
C ASN A 536 -7.35 10.25 21.48
N GLN A 537 -7.29 9.83 22.74
CA GLN A 537 -8.44 9.75 23.65
C GLN A 537 -8.75 11.08 24.32
N VAL A 538 -7.74 11.93 24.50
CA VAL A 538 -7.87 13.27 25.05
C VAL A 538 -7.62 14.27 23.92
N VAL A 539 -8.62 15.10 23.66
CA VAL A 539 -8.59 16.14 22.64
C VAL A 539 -8.13 17.45 23.27
N ASP A 540 -7.09 18.06 22.69
CA ASP A 540 -6.57 19.37 23.08
C ASP A 540 -6.49 20.27 21.84
N PRO A 541 -7.45 21.18 21.63
CA PRO A 541 -7.46 22.09 20.48
C PRO A 541 -6.26 23.05 20.43
N ALA A 542 -5.59 23.30 21.56
CA ALA A 542 -4.37 24.11 21.62
C ALA A 542 -3.13 23.32 21.16
N HIS A 543 -3.16 21.99 21.28
CA HIS A 543 -2.09 21.10 20.82
C HIS A 543 -2.62 19.95 19.96
N PRO A 544 -3.16 20.23 18.76
CA PRO A 544 -3.65 19.18 17.88
C PRO A 544 -2.54 18.21 17.45
N VAL A 545 -2.94 16.97 17.17
CA VAL A 545 -2.04 15.88 16.74
C VAL A 545 -1.50 16.15 15.34
N HIS A 546 -2.39 16.46 14.40
CA HIS A 546 -2.05 16.76 13.02
C HIS A 546 -1.93 18.26 12.77
N ARG A 547 -1.10 18.67 11.81
CA ARG A 547 -0.88 20.07 11.49
C ARG A 547 -0.71 20.31 9.99
N ASN A 548 -1.05 21.53 9.55
CA ASN A 548 -0.80 22.07 8.21
C ASN A 548 -1.32 21.15 7.08
N ILE A 549 -2.63 20.93 7.06
CA ILE A 549 -3.29 20.17 5.99
C ILE A 549 -3.97 21.15 5.03
N SER A 550 -3.57 21.14 3.77
CA SER A 550 -4.12 22.00 2.72
C SER A 550 -4.79 21.16 1.63
N VAL A 551 -6.08 21.42 1.40
CA VAL A 551 -6.93 20.81 0.38
C VAL A 551 -7.26 21.88 -0.66
N GLU A 552 -6.58 21.81 -1.80
CA GLU A 552 -6.51 22.91 -2.78
C GLU A 552 -6.95 22.50 -4.18
N ASP A 553 -7.77 23.32 -4.83
CA ASP A 553 -8.07 23.19 -6.27
C ASP A 553 -8.54 21.78 -6.72
N ASN A 554 -9.20 21.03 -5.84
CA ASN A 554 -9.73 19.70 -6.14
C ASN A 554 -11.16 19.78 -6.70
N ALA A 555 -11.56 18.76 -7.44
CA ALA A 555 -12.92 18.57 -7.92
C ALA A 555 -13.60 17.44 -7.15
N PHE A 556 -14.74 17.74 -6.54
CA PHE A 556 -15.56 16.80 -5.79
C PHE A 556 -16.92 16.68 -6.48
N ASP A 557 -17.20 15.54 -7.11
CA ASP A 557 -18.53 15.22 -7.62
C ASP A 557 -19.14 14.18 -6.67
N ILE A 558 -20.05 14.62 -5.80
CA ILE A 558 -20.47 13.88 -4.60
C ILE A 558 -21.98 13.66 -4.46
N GLY A 559 -22.35 12.55 -3.80
CA GLY A 559 -23.69 12.31 -3.26
C GLY A 559 -23.86 12.98 -1.89
N ASP A 560 -24.90 12.65 -1.12
CA ASP A 560 -25.08 13.18 0.24
C ASP A 560 -24.07 12.56 1.20
N VAL A 561 -22.86 13.13 1.26
CA VAL A 561 -21.74 12.70 2.12
C VAL A 561 -21.04 13.91 2.76
N THR A 562 -20.31 13.68 3.84
CA THR A 562 -19.36 14.69 4.34
C THR A 562 -18.15 14.77 3.39
N VAL A 563 -17.60 15.96 3.13
CA VAL A 563 -16.36 16.09 2.31
C VAL A 563 -15.14 16.00 3.20
N VAL A 564 -15.15 16.75 4.31
CA VAL A 564 -14.09 16.74 5.32
C VAL A 564 -14.69 16.38 6.67
N ASP A 565 -14.16 15.33 7.27
CA ASP A 565 -14.38 15.01 8.68
C ASP A 565 -12.99 14.91 9.33
N ALA A 566 -12.68 15.83 10.24
CA ALA A 566 -11.33 16.01 10.74
C ALA A 566 -11.28 16.25 12.26
N LYS A 567 -10.48 15.42 12.93
CA LYS A 567 -10.23 15.47 14.37
C LYS A 567 -8.78 15.84 14.67
N SER A 568 -8.59 16.68 15.69
CA SER A 568 -7.28 17.07 16.21
C SER A 568 -6.32 17.61 15.14
N VAL A 569 -6.78 18.59 14.33
CA VAL A 569 -5.95 19.27 13.31
C VAL A 569 -5.72 20.74 13.65
N GLY A 570 -4.47 21.19 13.61
CA GLY A 570 -4.10 22.61 13.70
C GLY A 570 -3.63 23.16 12.35
N GLY A 571 -4.30 24.18 11.82
CA GLY A 571 -3.98 24.73 10.50
C GLY A 571 -4.53 23.85 9.38
N PHE A 572 -5.84 23.91 9.17
CA PHE A 572 -6.50 23.22 8.07
C PHE A 572 -7.02 24.23 7.05
N ALA A 573 -6.71 24.04 5.77
CA ALA A 573 -7.17 24.90 4.68
C ALA A 573 -7.94 24.10 3.61
N PHE A 574 -9.14 24.57 3.25
CA PHE A 574 -9.92 24.07 2.12
C PHE A 574 -10.20 25.24 1.17
N THR A 575 -9.40 25.34 0.09
CA THR A 575 -9.39 26.53 -0.77
C THR A 575 -9.38 26.24 -2.26
N GLY A 576 -10.11 27.04 -3.06
CA GLY A 576 -10.13 26.92 -4.51
C GLY A 576 -10.83 25.67 -5.06
N ASN A 577 -11.44 24.86 -4.19
CA ASN A 577 -12.06 23.61 -4.59
C ASN A 577 -13.40 23.83 -5.29
N THR A 578 -13.78 22.89 -6.15
CA THR A 578 -15.10 22.83 -6.76
C THR A 578 -15.86 21.62 -6.23
N VAL A 579 -17.03 21.84 -5.62
CA VAL A 579 -17.90 20.79 -5.08
C VAL A 579 -19.22 20.80 -5.82
N ARG A 580 -19.50 19.70 -6.52
CA ARG A 580 -20.66 19.49 -7.37
C ARG A 580 -21.51 18.34 -6.87
N ARG A 581 -22.79 18.42 -7.17
CA ARG A 581 -23.74 17.36 -6.85
C ARG A 581 -23.77 16.34 -7.99
N LEU A 582 -23.53 15.06 -7.67
CA LEU A 582 -23.66 13.97 -8.66
C LEU A 582 -25.08 13.76 -9.14
N ALA A 583 -26.04 13.97 -8.26
CA ALA A 583 -27.44 13.76 -8.53
C ALA A 583 -28.05 15.00 -9.20
N GLY A 584 -28.92 14.81 -10.21
CA GLY A 584 -29.67 15.90 -10.85
C GLY A 584 -30.60 16.66 -9.90
N ALA A 585 -31.17 17.78 -10.36
CA ALA A 585 -31.97 18.71 -9.55
C ALA A 585 -33.19 18.08 -8.83
N ASP A 586 -33.65 16.90 -9.27
CA ASP A 586 -34.86 16.22 -8.77
C ASP A 586 -34.61 15.29 -7.56
N GLN A 587 -33.39 15.25 -7.02
CA GLN A 587 -33.02 14.38 -5.90
C GLN A 587 -33.17 15.06 -4.53
N PRO A 588 -33.41 14.30 -3.43
CA PRO A 588 -33.70 14.83 -2.09
C PRO A 588 -32.69 15.87 -1.61
N PRO A 589 -33.05 16.89 -0.82
CA PRO A 589 -32.10 17.92 -0.39
C PRO A 589 -30.83 17.32 0.23
N TYR A 590 -29.67 17.91 -0.06
CA TYR A 590 -28.41 17.54 0.57
C TYR A 590 -28.46 17.86 2.06
N LYS A 591 -28.32 16.86 2.93
CA LYS A 591 -28.48 17.06 4.38
C LYS A 591 -27.15 17.11 5.13
N SER A 592 -26.20 16.26 4.77
CA SER A 592 -24.95 16.13 5.52
C SER A 592 -24.14 17.42 5.44
N PRO A 593 -23.57 17.93 6.56
CA PRO A 593 -22.64 19.05 6.48
C PRO A 593 -21.43 18.66 5.64
N LEU A 594 -20.95 19.54 4.76
CA LEU A 594 -19.73 19.27 4.00
C LEU A 594 -18.49 19.20 4.89
N PHE A 595 -18.51 19.90 6.02
CA PHE A 595 -17.35 20.07 6.90
C PHE A 595 -17.71 19.77 8.35
N VAL A 596 -16.98 18.83 8.95
CA VAL A 596 -17.05 18.47 10.36
C VAL A 596 -15.65 18.51 10.95
N PHE A 597 -15.49 19.23 12.06
CA PHE A 597 -14.24 19.36 12.78
C PHE A 597 -14.41 19.04 14.25
N HIS A 598 -13.43 18.34 14.82
CA HIS A 598 -13.40 17.96 16.22
C HIS A 598 -12.07 18.39 16.86
N GLY A 599 -12.14 19.26 17.88
CA GLY A 599 -11.00 19.81 18.60
C GLY A 599 -9.85 20.26 17.71
N SER A 600 -10.21 21.01 16.67
CA SER A 600 -9.30 21.50 15.64
C SER A 600 -9.21 23.03 15.71
N SER A 601 -8.10 23.59 15.25
CA SER A 601 -7.81 25.03 15.31
C SER A 601 -7.25 25.55 13.99
N ASP A 602 -7.35 26.87 13.78
CA ASP A 602 -6.87 27.56 12.58
C ASP A 602 -7.46 27.00 11.27
N ILE A 603 -8.78 26.81 11.25
CA ILE A 603 -9.54 26.30 10.11
C ILE A 603 -9.85 27.45 9.13
N ARG A 604 -9.54 27.25 7.85
CA ARG A 604 -9.80 28.19 6.77
C ARG A 604 -10.54 27.53 5.61
N ILE A 605 -11.76 27.98 5.33
CA ILE A 605 -12.55 27.57 4.16
C ILE A 605 -12.81 28.82 3.32
N ALA A 606 -12.20 28.91 2.13
CA ALA A 606 -12.26 30.14 1.33
C ALA A 606 -12.11 29.92 -0.17
N GLY A 607 -12.80 30.73 -0.99
CA GLY A 607 -12.63 30.73 -2.44
C GLY A 607 -13.08 29.46 -3.16
N ASN A 608 -13.98 28.68 -2.55
CA ASN A 608 -14.52 27.45 -3.14
C ASN A 608 -15.78 27.73 -3.96
N HIS A 609 -16.04 26.89 -4.96
CA HIS A 609 -17.25 26.88 -5.75
C HIS A 609 -18.15 25.71 -5.35
N TYR A 610 -19.43 25.99 -5.10
CA TYR A 610 -20.42 25.00 -4.66
C TYR A 610 -21.65 25.05 -5.56
N ASP A 611 -22.13 23.87 -5.97
CA ASP A 611 -23.46 23.75 -6.57
C ASP A 611 -24.56 24.21 -5.60
N LYS A 612 -25.67 24.70 -6.16
CA LYS A 612 -26.81 25.15 -5.37
C LYS A 612 -27.42 23.99 -4.58
N GLY A 613 -27.68 24.22 -3.28
CA GLY A 613 -28.38 23.28 -2.42
C GLY A 613 -27.49 22.31 -1.65
N LEU A 614 -26.16 22.44 -1.73
CA LEU A 614 -25.22 21.78 -0.82
C LEU A 614 -25.28 22.39 0.58
N ASN A 615 -25.16 21.55 1.62
CA ASN A 615 -25.08 22.03 3.00
C ASN A 615 -23.63 22.44 3.34
N THR A 616 -23.27 23.68 3.02
CA THR A 616 -21.93 24.24 3.26
C THR A 616 -21.70 24.68 4.71
N SER A 617 -22.53 24.24 5.67
CA SER A 617 -22.29 24.52 7.08
C SER A 617 -21.00 23.85 7.56
N VAL A 618 -20.38 24.48 8.56
CA VAL A 618 -19.20 23.97 9.25
C VAL A 618 -19.66 23.60 10.65
N VAL A 619 -19.55 22.31 10.98
CA VAL A 619 -19.78 21.80 12.33
C VAL A 619 -18.42 21.73 13.03
N SER A 620 -18.29 22.37 14.18
CA SER A 620 -17.08 22.34 15.01
C SER A 620 -17.46 22.39 16.48
N ASP A 621 -16.73 21.68 17.33
CA ASP A 621 -16.82 21.70 18.80
C ASP A 621 -15.71 22.52 19.48
#